data_AF-A0A0C9UJG2-F1
#
_entry.id   AF-A0A0C9UJG2-F1
#
_cell.length_a   1.000
_cell.length_b   1.000
_cell.length_c   1.000
_cell.angle_alpha   90.00
_cell.angle_beta   90.00
_cell.angle_gamma   90.00
#
_symmetry.space_group_name_H-M   'P 1'
#
loop_
_entity.id
_entity.type
_entity.pdbx_description
1 polymer ?
#
loop_
_entity_poly.entity_id
_entity_poly.type
_entity_poly.pdbx_seq_one_letter_code
_entity_poly.pdbx_strand_id
1 'polypeptide(L)'
;MLPQYGYTGIWQAIHCYCVATALSQDRVSNGPSYLTFGTQVWKLAEIDFRDPFSGESYNEPPVPPSLNFVLADAFLQLPLPHGIALDRVTAFFDPFLFIVPLSGTIEGDKILSRIGLGSVEGRDSLPKHPTLEYLQKELNKRNPFHERITALGIKTGFRYRTRSALAATYLKKMGNSHILLVGDAAHVHTPMGGQGMNLGFAMVWLLHEPLELT
;
A
#
# COMPACT_ATOMS: atom_id res chain seq x y z
N MET A 1 2.02 -33.24 -9.13
CA MET A 1 1.93 -32.33 -10.29
C MET A 1 1.42 -31.01 -9.75
N LEU A 2 2.31 -30.06 -9.46
CA LEU A 2 1.96 -28.78 -8.83
C LEU A 2 1.37 -27.83 -9.88
N PRO A 3 0.27 -27.11 -9.62
CA PRO A 3 -0.28 -26.17 -10.58
C PRO A 3 0.66 -24.97 -10.73
N GLN A 4 1.02 -24.66 -11.98
CA GLN A 4 1.72 -23.42 -12.31
C GLN A 4 0.76 -22.23 -12.13
N TYR A 5 0.87 -21.54 -10.99
CA TYR A 5 0.24 -20.24 -10.82
C TYR A 5 1.04 -19.21 -11.63
N GLY A 6 0.44 -18.73 -12.71
CA GLY A 6 1.02 -17.71 -13.58
C GLY A 6 1.31 -16.40 -12.84
N TYR A 7 2.38 -15.72 -13.26
CA TYR A 7 2.93 -14.46 -12.77
C TYR A 7 1.98 -13.23 -12.83
N THR A 8 0.71 -13.43 -13.16
CA THR A 8 -0.32 -12.38 -13.27
C THR A 8 -0.95 -11.99 -11.93
N GLY A 9 -0.83 -12.80 -10.88
CA GLY A 9 -1.46 -12.54 -9.56
C GLY A 9 -0.79 -11.47 -8.69
N ILE A 10 0.49 -11.15 -8.91
CA ILE A 10 1.22 -10.14 -8.13
C ILE A 10 0.87 -8.70 -8.57
N TRP A 11 0.26 -8.54 -9.75
CA TRP A 11 -0.01 -7.23 -10.34
C TRP A 11 -1.20 -6.48 -9.71
N GLN A 12 -1.94 -7.13 -8.82
CA GLN A 12 -3.05 -6.52 -8.05
C GLN A 12 -2.63 -6.05 -6.65
N ALA A 13 -1.33 -6.08 -6.33
CA ALA A 13 -0.78 -5.91 -4.98
C ALA A 13 -0.61 -4.46 -4.48
N ILE A 14 -1.23 -3.46 -5.12
CA ILE A 14 -1.38 -2.10 -4.52
C ILE A 14 -2.85 -1.66 -4.44
N HIS A 15 -3.80 -2.56 -4.72
CA HIS A 15 -5.18 -2.33 -4.33
C HIS A 15 -5.39 -2.91 -2.93
N CYS A 16 -5.10 -2.08 -1.93
CA CYS A 16 -5.49 -2.23 -0.54
C CYS A 16 -6.98 -2.58 -0.40
N TYR A 17 -7.31 -3.87 -0.40
CA TYR A 17 -8.63 -4.36 -0.01
C TYR A 17 -8.45 -5.50 1.00
N CYS A 18 -8.17 -5.16 2.26
CA CYS A 18 -8.50 -6.04 3.38
C CYS A 18 -9.85 -5.61 3.95
N VAL A 19 -10.80 -6.53 3.90
CA VAL A 19 -12.22 -6.33 4.17
C VAL A 19 -12.50 -6.73 5.62
N ALA A 20 -13.24 -5.91 6.38
CA ALA A 20 -13.60 -6.26 7.75
C ALA A 20 -14.67 -7.37 7.77
N THR A 21 -14.64 -8.24 8.76
CA THR A 21 -15.57 -9.37 8.88
C THR A 21 -16.32 -9.26 10.20
N ALA A 22 -17.65 -9.08 10.16
CA ALA A 22 -18.48 -9.18 11.35
C ALA A 22 -19.03 -10.60 11.51
N LEU A 23 -18.99 -11.10 12.74
CA LEU A 23 -19.54 -12.39 13.17
C LEU A 23 -20.86 -12.15 13.90
N SER A 24 -22.00 -12.47 13.29
CA SER A 24 -23.29 -12.50 14.00
C SER A 24 -23.52 -13.86 14.65
N GLN A 25 -23.85 -13.88 15.96
CA GLN A 25 -24.47 -15.04 16.60
C GLN A 25 -25.98 -14.82 16.67
N ASP A 26 -26.70 -15.06 15.57
CA ASP A 26 -28.15 -15.20 15.64
C ASP A 26 -28.49 -16.58 16.20
N ARG A 27 -29.16 -16.59 17.36
CA ARG A 27 -29.46 -17.79 18.15
C ARG A 27 -30.61 -18.64 17.55
N VAL A 28 -30.90 -18.50 16.25
CA VAL A 28 -31.95 -19.25 15.55
C VAL A 28 -31.39 -19.73 14.22
N SER A 29 -30.86 -20.96 14.24
CA SER A 29 -30.57 -21.84 13.08
C SER A 29 -29.90 -21.19 11.85
N ASN A 30 -28.56 -21.11 11.85
CA ASN A 30 -27.66 -21.44 10.72
C ASN A 30 -26.30 -20.71 10.84
N GLY A 31 -25.32 -21.32 11.53
CA GLY A 31 -23.89 -20.98 11.45
C GLY A 31 -23.48 -19.52 11.79
N PRO A 32 -22.17 -19.23 11.89
CA PRO A 32 -21.70 -17.86 11.93
C PRO A 32 -22.03 -17.16 10.59
N SER A 33 -22.82 -16.09 10.65
CA SER A 33 -23.09 -15.24 9.50
C SER A 33 -22.02 -14.16 9.43
N TYR A 34 -21.22 -14.19 8.36
CA TYR A 34 -20.12 -13.26 8.11
C TYR A 34 -20.63 -12.06 7.30
N LEU A 35 -20.67 -10.86 7.89
CA LEU A 35 -20.94 -9.64 7.13
C LEU A 35 -19.64 -8.91 6.83
N THR A 36 -19.31 -8.78 5.55
CA THR A 36 -18.14 -8.04 5.11
C THR A 36 -18.44 -6.55 5.02
N PHE A 37 -17.71 -5.72 5.76
CA PHE A 37 -17.83 -4.27 5.71
C PHE A 37 -16.60 -3.63 5.04
N GLY A 38 -16.79 -2.45 4.44
CA GLY A 38 -15.70 -1.67 3.85
C GLY A 38 -14.65 -1.21 4.86
N THR A 39 -13.55 -0.64 4.37
CA THR A 39 -12.34 -0.27 5.16
C THR A 39 -12.55 0.76 6.28
N GLN A 40 -13.75 1.33 6.41
CA GLN A 40 -14.09 2.33 7.44
C GLN A 40 -15.08 1.80 8.49
N VAL A 41 -15.22 0.48 8.65
CA VAL A 41 -16.16 -0.09 9.62
C VAL A 41 -15.86 0.34 11.06
N TRP A 42 -14.59 0.66 11.39
CA TRP A 42 -14.21 1.18 12.69
C TRP A 42 -14.97 2.46 13.07
N LYS A 43 -15.40 3.27 12.07
CA LYS A 43 -16.26 4.44 12.30
C LYS A 43 -17.65 4.04 12.76
N LEU A 44 -18.27 3.08 12.07
CA LEU A 44 -19.60 2.56 12.39
C LEU A 44 -19.59 1.84 13.73
N ALA A 45 -18.48 1.18 14.04
CA ALA A 45 -18.27 0.49 15.29
C ALA A 45 -17.87 1.43 16.43
N GLU A 46 -17.72 2.74 16.21
CA GLU A 46 -17.21 3.70 17.20
C GLU A 46 -15.93 3.17 17.89
N ILE A 47 -15.01 2.66 17.08
CA ILE A 47 -13.69 2.21 17.53
C ILE A 47 -12.72 3.34 17.22
N ASP A 48 -11.96 3.73 18.24
CA ASP A 48 -10.96 4.77 18.10
C ASP A 48 -9.83 4.32 17.16
N PHE A 49 -9.41 5.19 16.25
CA PHE A 49 -8.48 4.87 15.16
C PHE A 49 -7.47 6.00 15.01
N ARG A 50 -6.26 5.78 15.54
CA ARG A 50 -5.27 6.83 15.77
C ARG A 50 -3.88 6.43 15.36
N ASP A 51 -3.09 7.44 15.00
CA ASP A 51 -1.65 7.25 14.83
C ASP A 51 -1.04 6.86 16.20
N PRO A 52 -0.34 5.71 16.28
CA PRO A 52 0.19 5.22 17.56
C PRO A 52 1.35 6.06 18.09
N PHE A 53 1.96 6.92 17.26
CA PHE A 53 3.08 7.77 17.65
C PHE A 53 2.61 9.17 18.03
N SER A 54 1.75 9.80 17.21
CA SER A 54 1.26 11.16 17.49
C SER A 54 -0.01 11.21 18.34
N GLY A 55 -0.78 10.11 18.41
CA GLY A 55 -2.09 10.09 19.08
C GLY A 55 -3.20 10.81 18.29
N GLU A 56 -2.88 11.33 17.10
CA GLU A 56 -3.79 12.05 16.24
C GLU A 56 -4.85 11.12 15.64
N SER A 57 -6.08 11.63 15.52
CA SER A 57 -7.14 10.87 14.88
C SER A 57 -6.86 10.70 13.39
N TYR A 58 -7.14 9.52 12.84
CA TYR A 58 -7.04 9.30 11.40
C TYR A 58 -7.97 10.21 10.56
N ASN A 59 -9.03 10.75 11.17
CA ASN A 59 -9.92 11.70 10.49
C ASN A 59 -9.29 13.09 10.32
N GLU A 60 -8.33 13.45 11.17
CA GLU A 60 -7.67 14.74 11.11
C GLU A 60 -6.59 14.75 10.02
N PRO A 61 -6.46 15.83 9.23
CA PRO A 61 -5.40 15.95 8.24
C PRO A 61 -4.03 15.82 8.92
N PRO A 62 -3.05 15.12 8.31
CA PRO A 62 -1.74 14.96 8.95
C PRO A 62 -1.07 16.33 9.11
N VAL A 63 -0.50 16.57 10.28
CA VAL A 63 0.26 17.78 10.59
C VAL A 63 1.56 17.78 9.76
N PRO A 64 1.87 18.84 9.00
CA PRO A 64 3.14 18.94 8.28
C PRO A 64 4.35 19.04 9.24
N PRO A 65 5.52 18.50 8.87
CA PRO A 65 5.84 17.84 7.60
C PRO A 65 5.32 16.40 7.56
N SER A 66 4.71 16.03 6.43
CA SER A 66 4.27 14.65 6.18
C SER A 66 4.89 14.15 4.88
N LEU A 67 5.56 13.00 4.92
CA LEU A 67 6.09 12.38 3.72
C LEU A 67 4.92 11.95 2.83
N ASN A 68 4.80 12.51 1.65
CA ASN A 68 3.90 12.06 0.61
C ASN A 68 4.75 11.54 -0.54
N PHE A 69 4.24 10.63 -1.36
CA PHE A 69 5.00 10.19 -2.52
C PHE A 69 4.09 9.83 -3.69
N VAL A 70 4.63 9.99 -4.89
CA VAL A 70 4.05 9.40 -6.09
C VAL A 70 4.66 8.02 -6.25
N LEU A 71 3.83 7.02 -6.49
CA LEU A 71 4.26 5.69 -6.92
C LEU A 71 3.74 5.45 -8.32
N ALA A 72 4.63 5.15 -9.25
CA ALA A 72 4.29 4.88 -10.64
C ALA A 72 4.97 3.61 -11.12
N ASP A 73 4.22 2.73 -11.79
CA ASP A 73 4.79 1.67 -12.60
C ASP A 73 4.92 2.21 -14.03
N ALA A 74 6.15 2.36 -14.51
CA ALA A 74 6.47 2.99 -15.78
C ALA A 74 7.49 2.16 -16.56
N PHE A 75 7.39 2.21 -17.89
CA PHE A 75 8.39 1.64 -18.77
C PHE A 75 9.59 2.59 -18.86
N LEU A 76 10.76 2.08 -18.52
CA LEU A 76 12.04 2.77 -18.67
C LEU A 76 12.79 2.22 -19.87
N GLN A 77 13.48 3.11 -20.59
CA GLN A 77 14.39 2.77 -21.69
C GLN A 77 15.64 2.09 -21.15
N LEU A 78 16.03 0.97 -21.77
CA LEU A 78 17.31 0.31 -21.59
C LEU A 78 18.35 0.87 -22.58
N PRO A 79 19.65 0.85 -22.21
CA PRO A 79 20.17 0.43 -20.89
C PRO A 79 19.83 1.45 -19.80
N LEU A 80 19.58 0.97 -18.57
CA LEU A 80 19.51 1.84 -17.40
C LEU A 80 20.93 2.30 -17.01
N PRO A 81 21.08 3.45 -16.33
CA PRO A 81 22.35 3.87 -15.74
C PRO A 81 23.03 2.73 -14.97
N HIS A 82 24.36 2.67 -15.04
CA HIS A 82 25.14 1.56 -14.46
C HIS A 82 24.90 1.35 -12.95
N GLY A 83 24.50 2.40 -12.23
CA GLY A 83 24.18 2.33 -10.81
C GLY A 83 22.79 1.77 -10.49
N ILE A 84 21.93 1.52 -11.48
CA ILE A 84 20.62 0.88 -11.28
C ILE A 84 20.72 -0.59 -11.68
N ALA A 85 20.79 -1.46 -10.68
CA ALA A 85 20.79 -2.90 -10.89
C ALA A 85 19.37 -3.41 -11.19
N LEU A 86 19.24 -4.36 -12.12
CA LEU A 86 17.96 -4.89 -12.60
C LEU A 86 17.26 -5.85 -11.63
N ASP A 87 17.97 -6.31 -10.59
CA ASP A 87 17.56 -7.37 -9.67
C ASP A 87 17.31 -6.89 -8.24
N ARG A 88 17.43 -5.58 -7.99
CA ARG A 88 17.30 -5.00 -6.64
C ARG A 88 16.73 -3.60 -6.67
N VAL A 89 16.28 -3.16 -5.50
CA VAL A 89 15.83 -1.78 -5.29
C VAL A 89 17.05 -0.85 -5.29
N THR A 90 16.95 0.24 -6.04
CA THR A 90 17.88 1.37 -5.94
C THR A 90 17.14 2.53 -5.31
N ALA A 91 17.65 3.09 -4.21
CA ALA A 91 16.99 4.15 -3.47
C ALA A 91 17.95 5.26 -3.05
N PHE A 92 17.47 6.51 -3.18
CA PHE A 92 18.09 7.74 -2.73
C PHE A 92 17.10 8.43 -1.81
N PHE A 93 17.55 8.92 -0.66
CA PHE A 93 16.69 9.56 0.33
C PHE A 93 16.71 11.09 0.24
N ASP A 94 17.73 11.66 -0.41
CA ASP A 94 17.81 13.09 -0.69
C ASP A 94 18.49 13.34 -2.05
N PRO A 95 17.73 13.71 -3.11
CA PRO A 95 16.27 13.79 -3.13
C PRO A 95 15.61 12.40 -3.10
N PHE A 96 14.44 12.27 -2.45
CA PHE A 96 13.77 10.96 -2.29
C PHE A 96 13.34 10.37 -3.65
N LEU A 97 14.03 9.32 -4.10
CA LEU A 97 13.77 8.57 -5.32
C LEU A 97 14.04 7.10 -5.05
N PHE A 98 13.13 6.20 -5.41
CA PHE A 98 13.49 4.79 -5.55
C PHE A 98 13.02 4.24 -6.88
N ILE A 99 13.77 3.27 -7.39
CA ILE A 99 13.50 2.56 -8.63
C ILE A 99 13.63 1.07 -8.34
N VAL A 100 12.60 0.31 -8.68
CA VAL A 100 12.57 -1.15 -8.60
C VAL A 100 12.33 -1.68 -10.01
N PRO A 101 13.38 -2.07 -10.74
CA PRO A 101 13.22 -2.72 -12.01
C PRO A 101 12.59 -4.10 -11.82
N LEU A 102 11.61 -4.44 -12.67
CA LEU A 102 10.97 -5.75 -12.66
C LEU A 102 11.59 -6.56 -13.79
N SER A 103 12.76 -7.18 -13.55
CA SER A 103 13.57 -7.85 -14.58
C SER A 103 12.80 -8.87 -15.45
N GLY A 104 11.79 -9.55 -14.90
CA GLY A 104 10.89 -10.44 -15.67
C GLY A 104 9.97 -9.74 -16.69
N THR A 105 10.07 -8.42 -16.86
CA THR A 105 9.24 -7.60 -17.76
C THR A 105 10.03 -6.94 -18.89
N ILE A 106 11.29 -7.32 -19.07
CA ILE A 106 12.12 -6.81 -20.18
C ILE A 106 11.49 -7.24 -21.49
N GLU A 107 11.25 -6.27 -22.37
CA GLU A 107 10.69 -6.49 -23.70
C GLU A 107 11.44 -5.59 -24.69
N GLY A 108 12.37 -6.17 -25.45
CA GLY A 108 13.24 -5.39 -26.33
C GLY A 108 14.13 -4.43 -25.53
N ASP A 109 13.92 -3.13 -25.75
CA ASP A 109 14.71 -2.04 -25.16
C ASP A 109 13.98 -1.34 -24.00
N LYS A 110 12.90 -1.92 -23.46
CA LYS A 110 12.16 -1.37 -22.32
C LYS A 110 12.06 -2.37 -21.17
N ILE A 111 11.98 -1.82 -19.96
CA ILE A 111 11.75 -2.57 -18.73
C ILE A 111 10.66 -1.87 -17.89
N LEU A 112 9.72 -2.64 -17.34
CA LEU A 112 8.75 -2.08 -16.39
C LEU A 112 9.44 -1.91 -15.03
N SER A 113 9.37 -0.69 -14.50
CA SER A 113 9.99 -0.34 -13.22
C SER A 113 8.97 0.36 -12.33
N ARG A 114 9.00 0.04 -11.04
CA ARG A 114 8.26 0.78 -10.01
C ARG A 114 9.10 1.93 -9.51
N ILE A 115 8.58 3.14 -9.61
CA ILE A 115 9.28 4.39 -9.31
C ILE A 115 8.54 5.10 -8.18
N GLY A 116 9.27 5.42 -7.11
CA GLY A 116 8.78 6.21 -5.98
C GLY A 116 9.43 7.57 -5.94
N LEU A 117 8.63 8.63 -5.81
CA LEU A 117 9.07 10.02 -5.75
C LEU A 117 8.52 10.66 -4.48
N GLY A 118 9.37 10.88 -3.48
CA GLY A 118 8.97 11.39 -2.17
C GLY A 118 8.98 12.92 -2.09
N SER A 119 8.07 13.49 -1.34
CA SER A 119 8.04 14.91 -1.00
C SER A 119 7.60 15.06 0.44
N VAL A 120 8.33 15.88 1.19
CA VAL A 120 7.93 16.32 2.54
C VAL A 120 7.10 17.61 2.49
N GLU A 121 6.93 18.17 1.29
CA GLU A 121 6.07 19.33 1.08
C GLU A 121 4.60 18.96 1.33
N GLY A 122 3.81 19.97 1.71
CA GLY A 122 2.43 19.80 2.17
C GLY A 122 1.51 19.04 1.20
N ARG A 123 0.33 18.69 1.73
CA ARG A 123 -0.69 17.75 1.24
C ARG A 123 -0.99 17.74 -0.27
N ASP A 124 -0.81 18.86 -0.96
CA ASP A 124 -1.21 19.05 -2.36
C ASP A 124 -0.06 19.40 -3.32
N SER A 125 1.19 19.22 -2.88
CA SER A 125 2.39 19.42 -3.71
C SER A 125 2.56 18.39 -4.83
N LEU A 126 2.01 17.18 -4.67
CA LEU A 126 2.16 16.07 -5.61
C LEU A 126 0.90 15.84 -6.46
N PRO A 127 1.02 15.47 -7.76
CA PRO A 127 -0.13 15.18 -8.61
C PRO A 127 -0.83 13.89 -8.18
N LYS A 128 -2.18 13.88 -8.16
CA LYS A 128 -2.96 12.67 -7.85
C LYS A 128 -2.71 11.53 -8.83
N HIS A 129 -2.62 11.87 -10.12
CA HIS A 129 -2.27 10.97 -11.21
C HIS A 129 -1.07 11.59 -11.94
N PRO A 130 0.14 11.03 -11.84
CA PRO A 130 1.31 11.57 -12.51
C PRO A 130 1.19 11.37 -14.03
N THR A 131 1.57 12.39 -14.80
CA THR A 131 1.73 12.28 -16.25
C THR A 131 3.14 11.81 -16.60
N LEU A 132 3.34 11.39 -17.85
CA LEU A 132 4.67 11.00 -18.34
C LEU A 132 5.65 12.16 -18.26
N GLU A 133 5.21 13.37 -18.59
CA GLU A 133 6.01 14.60 -18.51
C GLU A 133 6.42 14.91 -17.07
N TYR A 134 5.48 14.76 -16.12
CA TYR A 134 5.78 14.92 -14.70
C TYR A 134 6.83 13.90 -14.24
N LEU A 135 6.63 12.63 -14.58
CA LEU A 135 7.56 11.56 -14.21
C LEU A 135 8.96 11.82 -14.79
N GLN A 136 9.05 12.14 -16.08
CA GLN A 136 10.33 12.44 -16.74
C GLN A 136 11.01 13.67 -16.13
N LYS A 137 10.24 14.71 -15.79
CA LYS A 137 10.77 15.91 -15.12
C LYS A 137 11.34 15.58 -13.75
N GLU A 138 10.63 14.82 -12.93
CA GLU A 138 11.09 14.43 -11.60
C GLU A 138 12.28 13.46 -11.67
N LEU A 139 12.29 12.53 -12.62
CA LEU A 139 13.47 11.70 -12.89
C LEU A 139 14.66 12.59 -13.24
N ASN A 140 14.55 13.51 -14.19
CA ASN A 140 15.64 14.42 -14.56
C ASN A 140 16.14 15.26 -13.37
N LYS A 141 15.22 15.71 -12.51
CA LYS A 141 15.54 16.53 -11.34
C LYS A 141 16.28 15.73 -10.26
N ARG A 142 15.88 14.47 -10.03
CA ARG A 142 16.32 13.65 -8.90
C ARG A 142 17.39 12.63 -9.25
N ASN A 143 17.64 12.44 -10.54
CA ASN A 143 18.60 11.48 -11.05
C ASN A 143 20.01 11.82 -10.54
N PRO A 144 20.62 10.97 -9.71
CA PRO A 144 21.97 11.19 -9.21
C PRO A 144 23.03 10.70 -10.20
N PHE A 145 22.63 10.05 -11.30
CA PHE A 145 23.54 9.56 -12.33
C PHE A 145 23.77 10.63 -13.41
N HIS A 146 24.95 10.61 -14.02
CA HIS A 146 25.26 11.42 -15.20
C HIS A 146 24.59 10.89 -16.49
N GLU A 147 23.94 9.73 -16.41
CA GLU A 147 23.23 9.07 -17.50
C GLU A 147 21.73 9.33 -17.37
N ARG A 148 21.07 9.63 -18.49
CA ARG A 148 19.63 9.95 -18.48
C ARG A 148 18.78 8.70 -18.25
N ILE A 149 17.84 8.80 -17.32
CA ILE A 149 16.75 7.82 -17.18
C ILE A 149 15.56 8.29 -18.03
N THR A 150 15.20 7.54 -19.07
CA THR A 150 14.10 7.90 -19.97
C THR A 150 12.86 7.06 -19.68
N ALA A 151 11.76 7.72 -19.34
CA ALA A 151 10.45 7.10 -19.20
C ALA A 151 9.73 7.09 -20.56
N LEU A 152 9.26 5.92 -20.97
CA LEU A 152 8.59 5.68 -22.25
C LEU A 152 7.06 5.67 -22.13
N GLY A 153 6.54 5.39 -20.94
CA GLY A 153 5.11 5.35 -20.68
C GLY A 153 4.80 4.97 -19.24
N ILE A 154 3.60 5.32 -18.77
CA ILE A 154 3.10 4.98 -17.43
C ILE A 154 2.02 3.91 -17.57
N LYS A 155 2.20 2.79 -16.87
CA LYS A 155 1.19 1.73 -16.76
C LYS A 155 0.19 2.05 -15.65
N THR A 156 0.68 2.51 -14.51
CA THR A 156 -0.14 2.99 -13.39
C THR A 156 0.59 4.05 -12.59
N GLY A 157 -0.13 4.96 -11.95
CA GLY A 157 0.48 6.03 -11.18
C GLY A 157 -0.51 6.71 -10.24
N PHE A 158 -0.16 6.78 -8.95
CA PHE A 158 -0.98 7.43 -7.95
C PHE A 158 -0.14 8.13 -6.89
N ARG A 159 -0.73 9.18 -6.30
CA ARG A 159 -0.23 9.79 -5.07
C ARG A 159 -0.65 8.99 -3.86
N TYR A 160 0.32 8.64 -3.04
CA TYR A 160 0.14 8.05 -1.72
C TYR A 160 0.47 9.09 -0.66
N ARG A 161 -0.35 9.09 0.39
CA ARG A 161 -0.13 9.90 1.58
C ARG A 161 0.37 8.97 2.67
N THR A 162 1.51 9.29 3.27
CA THR A 162 1.96 8.50 4.41
C THR A 162 1.08 8.85 5.58
N ARG A 163 0.34 7.84 6.04
CA ARG A 163 -0.44 7.87 7.26
C ARG A 163 -0.15 6.59 8.01
N SER A 164 -0.26 6.66 9.33
CA SER A 164 -0.32 5.47 10.16
C SER A 164 -1.52 5.58 11.09
N ALA A 165 -2.16 4.45 11.35
CA ALA A 165 -3.23 4.39 12.33
C ALA A 165 -3.41 2.96 12.83
N LEU A 166 -3.87 2.84 14.07
CA LEU A 166 -4.19 1.60 14.73
C LEU A 166 -5.57 1.70 15.37
N ALA A 167 -6.37 0.65 15.25
CA ALA A 167 -7.60 0.51 16.00
C ALA A 167 -7.29 0.24 17.49
N ALA A 168 -7.98 0.94 18.38
CA ALA A 168 -7.85 0.72 19.83
C ALA A 168 -8.28 -0.68 20.28
N THR A 169 -9.22 -1.29 19.55
CA THR A 169 -9.57 -2.71 19.68
C THR A 169 -9.86 -3.31 18.32
N TYR A 170 -9.54 -4.59 18.17
CA TYR A 170 -9.75 -5.35 16.94
C TYR A 170 -11.06 -6.13 16.95
N LEU A 171 -11.61 -6.39 18.15
CA LEU A 171 -12.87 -7.08 18.35
C LEU A 171 -13.77 -6.19 19.21
N LYS A 172 -14.97 -5.89 18.73
CA LYS A 172 -15.99 -5.14 19.50
C LYS A 172 -17.35 -5.81 19.38
N LYS A 173 -18.01 -6.00 20.51
CA LYS A 173 -19.40 -6.46 20.54
C LYS A 173 -20.34 -5.31 20.18
N MET A 174 -21.27 -5.55 19.26
CA MET A 174 -22.35 -4.64 18.90
C MET A 174 -23.68 -5.39 18.93
N GLY A 175 -24.51 -5.10 19.93
CA GLY A 175 -25.74 -5.85 20.18
C GLY A 175 -25.46 -7.34 20.43
N ASN A 176 -26.04 -8.20 19.59
CA ASN A 176 -25.86 -9.67 19.64
C ASN A 176 -24.74 -10.17 18.71
N SER A 177 -24.00 -9.27 18.06
CA SER A 177 -22.96 -9.61 17.08
C SER A 177 -21.59 -9.10 17.55
N HIS A 178 -20.53 -9.62 16.93
CA HIS A 178 -19.16 -9.16 17.11
C HIS A 178 -18.63 -8.59 15.79
N ILE A 179 -17.90 -7.49 15.86
CA ILE A 179 -17.17 -6.92 14.73
C ILE A 179 -15.70 -7.22 14.93
N LEU A 180 -15.10 -7.92 13.95
CA LEU A 180 -13.67 -8.16 13.87
C LEU A 180 -13.07 -7.28 12.76
N LEU A 181 -12.09 -6.46 13.14
CA LEU A 181 -11.33 -5.61 12.24
C LEU A 181 -10.10 -6.37 11.75
N VAL A 182 -9.85 -6.35 10.44
CA VAL A 182 -8.66 -6.96 9.83
C VAL A 182 -8.05 -6.08 8.74
N GLY A 183 -6.72 -6.15 8.61
CA GLY A 183 -5.94 -5.38 7.62
C GLY A 183 -6.20 -3.87 7.71
N ASP A 184 -6.46 -3.20 6.58
CA ASP A 184 -6.65 -1.75 6.53
C ASP A 184 -7.83 -1.21 7.37
N ALA A 185 -8.78 -2.08 7.73
CA ALA A 185 -9.86 -1.73 8.66
C ALA A 185 -9.39 -1.67 10.12
N ALA A 186 -8.24 -2.27 10.44
CA ALA A 186 -7.69 -2.40 11.78
C ALA A 186 -6.35 -1.67 11.97
N HIS A 187 -5.57 -1.50 10.90
CA HIS A 187 -4.31 -0.79 10.93
C HIS A 187 -3.94 -0.22 9.55
N VAL A 188 -3.33 0.97 9.52
CA VAL A 188 -2.72 1.56 8.33
C VAL A 188 -1.25 1.79 8.61
N HIS A 189 -0.38 1.39 7.68
CA HIS A 189 1.07 1.57 7.81
C HIS A 189 1.62 2.54 6.77
N THR A 190 2.75 3.13 7.10
CA THR A 190 3.53 3.90 6.14
C THR A 190 4.01 2.98 5.00
N PRO A 191 3.81 3.33 3.73
CA PRO A 191 4.13 2.43 2.61
C PRO A 191 5.61 2.06 2.49
N MET A 192 6.50 2.87 3.06
CA MET A 192 7.96 2.67 3.04
C MET A 192 8.40 1.35 3.69
N GLY A 193 7.59 0.74 4.56
CA GLY A 193 7.88 -0.57 5.14
C GLY A 193 7.45 -1.76 4.28
N GLY A 194 6.61 -1.57 3.25
CA GLY A 194 5.99 -2.70 2.51
C GLY A 194 5.15 -3.65 3.38
N GLN A 195 4.83 -3.26 4.61
CA GLN A 195 4.28 -4.17 5.62
C GLN A 195 2.76 -4.33 5.54
N GLY A 196 2.04 -3.39 4.91
CA GLY A 196 0.57 -3.40 4.90
C GLY A 196 -0.01 -4.73 4.40
N MET A 197 0.52 -5.23 3.28
CA MET A 197 0.05 -6.49 2.69
C MET A 197 0.54 -7.73 3.45
N ASN A 198 1.80 -7.74 3.90
CA ASN A 198 2.37 -8.88 4.64
C ASN A 198 1.64 -9.10 5.98
N LEU A 199 1.31 -8.01 6.68
CA LEU A 199 0.57 -8.05 7.95
C LEU A 199 -0.91 -8.39 7.75
N GLY A 200 -1.54 -7.84 6.71
CA GLY A 200 -2.93 -8.17 6.36
C GLY A 200 -3.12 -9.67 6.08
N PHE A 201 -2.22 -10.27 5.28
CA PHE A 201 -2.27 -11.71 5.04
C PHE A 201 -1.98 -12.53 6.30
N ALA A 202 -0.99 -12.13 7.10
CA ALA A 202 -0.69 -12.80 8.36
C ALA A 202 -1.89 -12.81 9.33
N MET A 203 -2.64 -11.70 9.43
CA MET A 203 -3.85 -11.63 10.25
C MET A 203 -4.95 -12.56 9.76
N VAL A 204 -5.20 -12.63 8.44
CA VAL A 204 -6.19 -13.57 7.89
C VAL A 204 -5.79 -15.02 8.15
N TRP A 205 -4.51 -15.35 8.01
CA TRP A 205 -3.99 -16.69 8.32
C TRP A 205 -4.15 -17.05 9.81
N LEU A 206 -3.83 -16.12 10.72
CA LEU A 206 -4.00 -16.33 12.16
C LEU A 206 -5.47 -16.61 12.56
N LEU A 207 -6.42 -16.03 11.82
CA LEU A 207 -7.85 -16.22 12.06
C LEU A 207 -8.43 -17.51 11.46
N HIS A 208 -7.69 -18.19 10.57
CA HIS A 208 -8.09 -19.48 10.01
C HIS A 208 -7.77 -20.64 10.97
N GLU A 209 -6.80 -20.46 11.87
CA GLU A 209 -6.67 -21.32 13.05
C GLU A 209 -7.84 -21.01 14.00
N PRO A 210 -8.61 -22.03 14.44
CA PRO A 210 -9.77 -21.78 15.28
C PRO A 210 -9.32 -21.08 16.56
N LEU A 211 -9.76 -19.83 16.72
CA LEU A 211 -9.79 -19.14 17.99
C LEU A 211 -10.71 -19.93 18.93
N GLU A 212 -10.14 -20.90 19.65
CA GLU A 212 -10.76 -21.46 20.85
C GLU A 212 -10.80 -20.36 21.91
N LEU A 213 -11.84 -19.52 21.82
CA LEU A 213 -12.18 -18.54 22.83
C LEU A 213 -12.73 -19.30 24.05
N THR A 214 -11.85 -19.62 25.00
CA THR A 214 -12.20 -20.05 26.37
C THR A 214 -12.71 -18.89 27.21
#